data_AF-A0A6N2EQ95-F1
#
_entry.id   AF-A0A6N2EQ95-F1
#
_cell.length_a   1.000
_cell.length_b   1.000
_cell.length_c   1.000
_cell.angle_alpha   90.00
_cell.angle_beta   90.00
_cell.angle_gamma   90.00
#
_symmetry.space_group_name_H-M   'P 1'
#
loop_
_entity.id
_entity.type
_entity.pdbx_description
1 polymer ?
#
loop_
_entity_poly.entity_id
_entity_poly.type
_entity_poly.pdbx_seq_one_letter_code
_entity_poly.pdbx_strand_id
1 'polypeptide(L)'
;MLALGEITPEDPAVEVLRSSAPQEDADGNPVWPQPQPASGKRRSKRNPAADGVGRKFPQQANAPRPTRAEVEQRIAQLQLWLAQRRPLLEIRDQASLLWGMTSYCTLKKYLRVARSRMVEELVDDRLTHQAEQVYALMEVARRAADAEQFSAAVGAHRVLAEITGTLRAPVKPPAAA
;
A
#
# COMPACT_ATOMS: atom_id res chain seq x y z
N MET A 1 7.73 6.21 23.99
CA MET A 1 8.13 5.82 22.62
C MET A 1 7.50 4.47 22.31
N LEU A 2 6.42 4.44 21.53
CA LEU A 2 5.79 3.17 21.11
C LEU A 2 6.35 2.79 19.74
N ALA A 3 6.94 1.59 19.67
CA ALA A 3 7.46 0.98 18.47
C ALA A 3 6.35 0.86 17.41
N LEU A 4 6.53 1.56 16.29
CA LEU A 4 5.71 1.42 15.11
C LEU A 4 6.16 0.13 14.41
N GLY A 5 5.36 -0.92 14.54
CA GLY A 5 5.58 -2.19 13.84
C GLY A 5 5.85 -1.96 12.36
N GLU A 6 6.95 -2.55 11.89
CA GLU A 6 7.32 -2.64 10.48
C GLU A 6 6.19 -3.33 9.72
N ILE A 7 5.60 -2.61 8.77
CA ILE A 7 4.69 -3.20 7.80
C ILE A 7 5.59 -3.65 6.66
N THR A 8 5.74 -4.95 6.47
CA THR A 8 6.42 -5.53 5.32
C THR A 8 5.65 -5.17 4.03
N PRO A 9 6.35 -4.96 2.91
CA PRO A 9 5.78 -4.39 1.67
C PRO A 9 4.73 -5.29 1.01
N GLU A 10 4.73 -6.59 1.33
CA GLU A 10 3.82 -7.56 0.71
C GLU A 10 2.72 -7.95 1.71
N ASP A 11 1.53 -7.39 1.50
CA ASP A 11 0.22 -7.81 2.02
C ASP A 11 0.00 -7.97 3.55
N PRO A 12 -0.03 -6.84 4.28
CA PRO A 12 -1.24 -6.60 5.08
C PRO A 12 -1.69 -5.13 5.13
N ALA A 13 -1.13 -4.22 4.32
CA ALA A 13 -1.45 -2.80 4.44
C ALA A 13 -2.90 -2.47 4.01
N VAL A 14 -3.35 -3.04 2.88
CA VAL A 14 -4.72 -2.91 2.38
C VAL A 14 -5.66 -3.73 3.26
N GLU A 15 -5.30 -4.97 3.62
CA GLU A 15 -6.13 -5.79 4.53
C GLU A 15 -6.32 -5.16 5.92
N VAL A 16 -5.34 -4.39 6.43
CA VAL A 16 -5.46 -3.61 7.68
C VAL A 16 -6.30 -2.34 7.50
N LEU A 17 -6.38 -1.80 6.28
CA LEU A 17 -7.31 -0.72 5.91
C LEU A 17 -8.71 -1.24 5.63
N ARG A 18 -8.82 -2.52 5.26
CA ARG A 18 -10.06 -3.26 5.15
C ARG A 18 -10.49 -3.69 6.54
N SER A 19 -11.79 -3.66 6.74
CA SER A 19 -12.44 -4.41 7.82
C SER A 19 -13.40 -5.32 7.09
N SER A 20 -12.83 -6.38 6.52
CA SER A 20 -13.51 -7.24 5.55
C SER A 20 -14.78 -7.84 6.13
N ALA A 21 -15.78 -8.05 5.26
CA ALA A 21 -16.85 -9.02 5.53
C ALA A 21 -16.21 -10.41 5.64
N PRO A 22 -16.81 -11.37 6.37
CA PRO A 22 -16.20 -12.69 6.56
C PRO A 22 -15.96 -13.48 5.26
N GLN A 23 -16.51 -13.05 4.11
CA GLN A 23 -16.39 -13.73 2.82
C GLN A 23 -16.59 -12.77 1.63
N GLU A 24 -15.84 -12.99 0.54
CA GLU A 24 -15.90 -12.25 -0.73
C GLU A 24 -15.99 -13.24 -1.90
N ASP A 25 -16.59 -12.82 -3.01
CA ASP A 25 -16.65 -13.61 -4.24
C ASP A 25 -15.38 -13.45 -5.10
N ALA A 26 -15.28 -14.21 -6.20
CA ALA A 26 -14.10 -14.19 -7.08
C ALA A 26 -13.84 -12.82 -7.73
N ASP A 27 -14.86 -11.95 -7.76
CA ASP A 27 -14.81 -10.61 -8.33
C ASP A 27 -14.54 -9.52 -7.26
N GLY A 28 -14.38 -9.92 -6.00
CA GLY A 28 -14.04 -9.02 -4.88
C GLY A 28 -15.24 -8.22 -4.33
N ASN A 29 -16.47 -8.64 -4.64
CA ASN A 29 -17.67 -8.08 -4.03
C ASN A 29 -17.94 -8.74 -2.66
N PRO A 30 -18.55 -8.00 -1.71
CA PRO A 30 -18.86 -8.54 -0.39
C PRO A 30 -19.97 -9.60 -0.48
N VAL A 31 -19.69 -10.82 0.03
CA VAL A 31 -20.70 -11.87 0.17
C VAL A 31 -21.40 -11.70 1.51
N TRP A 32 -22.67 -11.32 1.47
CA TRP A 32 -23.49 -11.25 2.67
C TRP A 32 -23.91 -12.66 3.11
N PRO A 33 -23.80 -13.02 4.40
CA PRO A 33 -24.45 -14.22 4.87
C PRO A 33 -25.95 -14.09 4.61
N GLN A 34 -26.50 -14.99 3.79
CA GLN A 34 -27.93 -15.13 3.58
C GLN A 34 -28.63 -15.18 4.95
N PRO A 35 -29.71 -14.42 5.17
CA PRO A 35 -30.46 -14.53 6.41
C PRO A 35 -30.87 -16.00 6.58
N GLN A 36 -30.38 -16.65 7.64
CA GLN A 36 -30.77 -18.04 7.92
C GLN A 36 -32.29 -18.13 7.92
N PRO A 37 -32.90 -19.08 7.18
CA PRO A 37 -34.33 -19.29 7.29
C PRO A 37 -34.64 -19.54 8.76
N ALA A 38 -35.56 -18.75 9.32
CA ALA A 38 -35.86 -18.72 10.74
C ALA A 38 -36.09 -20.15 11.24
N SER A 39 -35.10 -20.72 11.93
CA SER A 39 -35.27 -22.02 12.58
C SER A 39 -36.40 -21.86 13.59
N GLY A 40 -37.45 -22.68 13.42
CA GLY A 40 -38.74 -22.54 14.09
C GLY A 40 -38.67 -22.69 15.61
N LYS A 41 -38.16 -21.67 16.31
CA LYS A 41 -38.27 -21.55 17.76
C LYS A 41 -39.61 -20.90 18.10
N ARG A 42 -40.45 -21.67 18.78
CA ARG A 42 -41.80 -21.31 19.25
C ARG A 42 -41.77 -19.96 19.98
N ARG A 43 -42.55 -18.99 19.47
CA ARG A 43 -42.84 -17.70 20.11
C ARG A 43 -43.39 -17.95 21.53
N SER A 44 -42.72 -17.45 22.56
CA SER A 44 -43.27 -17.48 23.93
C SER A 44 -44.30 -16.36 24.10
N LYS A 45 -45.40 -16.68 24.79
CA LYS A 45 -46.63 -15.87 24.88
C LYS A 45 -46.52 -14.64 25.80
N ARG A 46 -45.32 -14.24 26.22
CA ARG A 46 -45.10 -13.22 27.27
C ARG A 46 -44.52 -11.89 26.78
N ASN A 47 -44.16 -11.77 25.51
CA ASN A 47 -43.84 -10.50 24.87
C ASN A 47 -44.73 -10.35 23.63
N PRO A 48 -45.69 -9.41 23.60
CA PRO A 48 -46.30 -9.03 22.35
C PRO A 48 -45.16 -8.46 21.49
N ALA A 49 -44.79 -9.21 20.46
CA ALA A 49 -43.89 -8.71 19.43
C ALA A 49 -44.61 -7.51 18.80
N ALA A 50 -44.15 -6.30 19.14
CA ALA A 50 -44.47 -5.11 18.37
C ALA A 50 -44.27 -5.45 16.89
N ASP A 51 -45.29 -5.17 16.11
CA ASP A 51 -45.48 -5.59 14.73
C ASP A 51 -44.19 -5.63 13.93
N GLY A 52 -43.82 -6.84 13.47
CA GLY A 52 -43.41 -7.17 12.09
C GLY A 52 -42.32 -6.38 11.39
N VAL A 53 -41.74 -5.36 12.01
CA VAL A 53 -40.66 -4.55 11.50
C VAL A 53 -39.60 -4.68 12.56
N GLY A 54 -38.69 -5.64 12.37
CA GLY A 54 -37.47 -5.68 13.17
C GLY A 54 -36.91 -4.27 13.15
N ARG A 55 -36.91 -3.59 14.30
CA ARG A 55 -36.22 -2.31 14.45
C ARG A 55 -34.82 -2.59 13.95
N LYS A 56 -34.47 -2.01 12.79
CA LYS A 56 -33.09 -1.98 12.31
C LYS A 56 -32.28 -1.59 13.54
N PHE A 57 -31.38 -2.46 14.00
CA PHE A 57 -30.41 -2.04 15.00
C PHE A 57 -29.77 -0.76 14.44
N PRO A 58 -29.65 0.35 15.20
CA PRO A 58 -29.15 1.62 14.66
C PRO A 58 -27.78 1.50 13.96
N GLN A 59 -27.06 0.42 14.23
CA GLN A 59 -25.80 0.05 13.60
C GLN A 59 -25.92 -0.43 12.14
N GLN A 60 -27.13 -0.62 11.60
CA GLN A 60 -27.39 -0.97 10.19
C GLN A 60 -27.60 0.25 9.28
N ALA A 61 -27.44 1.47 9.80
CA ALA A 61 -27.49 2.72 9.02
C ALA A 61 -26.10 3.25 8.63
N ASN A 62 -25.04 2.45 8.81
CA ASN A 62 -23.70 2.81 8.34
C ASN A 62 -23.63 2.58 6.83
N ALA A 63 -23.05 3.53 6.10
CA ALA A 63 -22.72 3.36 4.70
C ALA A 63 -21.97 2.04 4.48
N PRO A 64 -22.18 1.34 3.35
CA PRO A 64 -21.50 0.10 3.06
C PRO A 64 -19.99 0.28 3.21
N ARG A 65 -19.34 -0.73 3.80
CA ARG A 65 -17.88 -0.74 3.98
C ARG A 65 -17.22 -0.76 2.59
N PRO A 66 -16.07 -0.08 2.41
CA PRO A 66 -15.45 0.00 1.09
C PRO A 66 -14.90 -1.35 0.63
N THR A 67 -15.07 -1.64 -0.66
CA THR A 67 -14.53 -2.84 -1.32
C THR A 67 -13.02 -2.71 -1.55
N ARG A 68 -12.34 -3.81 -1.91
CA ARG A 68 -10.90 -3.76 -2.27
C ARG A 68 -10.63 -2.74 -3.36
N ALA A 69 -11.40 -2.79 -4.44
CA ALA A 69 -11.24 -1.91 -5.59
C ALA A 69 -11.42 -0.44 -5.19
N GLU A 70 -12.38 -0.14 -4.32
CA GLU A 70 -12.55 1.22 -3.79
C GLU A 70 -11.37 1.66 -2.92
N VAL A 71 -10.84 0.77 -2.07
CA VAL A 71 -9.66 1.07 -1.25
C VAL A 71 -8.45 1.37 -2.13
N GLU A 72 -8.24 0.56 -3.17
CA GLU A 72 -7.17 0.76 -4.15
C GLU A 72 -7.33 2.09 -4.90
N GLN A 73 -8.52 2.40 -5.39
CA GLN A 73 -8.81 3.67 -6.04
C GLN A 73 -8.56 4.87 -5.12
N ARG A 74 -8.91 4.76 -3.83
CA ARG A 74 -8.65 5.80 -2.82
C ARG A 74 -7.14 5.97 -2.60
N ILE A 75 -6.39 4.88 -2.52
CA ILE A 75 -4.93 4.93 -2.36
C ILE A 75 -4.30 5.62 -3.58
N ALA A 76 -4.65 5.22 -4.80
CA ALA A 76 -4.15 5.86 -6.03
C ALA A 76 -4.47 7.36 -6.07
N GLN A 77 -5.70 7.74 -5.72
CA GLN A 77 -6.09 9.15 -5.66
C GLN A 77 -5.29 9.93 -4.61
N LEU A 78 -5.00 9.32 -3.45
CA LEU A 78 -4.17 9.93 -2.41
C LEU A 78 -2.71 10.07 -2.85
N GLN A 79 -2.15 9.08 -3.57
CA GLN A 79 -0.82 9.18 -4.16
C GLN A 79 -0.74 10.38 -5.10
N LEU A 80 -1.76 10.57 -5.95
CA LEU A 80 -1.84 11.73 -6.84
C LEU A 80 -1.88 13.07 -6.08
N TRP A 81 -2.71 13.17 -5.03
CA TRP A 81 -2.77 14.40 -4.22
C TRP A 81 -1.47 14.69 -3.48
N LEU A 82 -0.78 13.65 -3.00
CA LEU A 82 0.54 13.78 -2.40
C LEU A 82 1.59 14.23 -3.41
N ALA A 83 1.59 13.66 -4.61
CA ALA A 83 2.47 14.07 -5.71
C ALA A 83 2.24 15.52 -6.13
N GLN A 84 0.98 15.98 -6.12
CA GLN A 84 0.60 17.38 -6.34
C GLN A 84 0.93 18.31 -5.16
N ARG A 85 1.50 17.77 -4.06
CA ARG A 85 1.82 18.52 -2.82
C ARG A 85 0.63 19.28 -2.25
N ARG A 86 -0.59 18.74 -2.36
CA ARG A 86 -1.79 19.38 -1.80
C ARG A 86 -1.69 19.54 -0.28
N PRO A 87 -2.18 20.64 0.30
CA PRO A 87 -2.29 20.80 1.75
C PRO A 87 -3.12 19.68 2.40
N LEU A 88 -2.70 19.24 3.60
CA LEU A 88 -3.40 18.18 4.33
C LEU A 88 -4.86 18.53 4.68
N LEU A 89 -5.16 19.82 4.87
CA LEU A 89 -6.51 20.30 5.13
C LEU A 89 -7.42 20.06 3.92
N GLU A 90 -6.96 20.41 2.72
CA GLU A 90 -7.71 20.17 1.48
C GLU A 90 -7.91 18.67 1.22
N ILE A 91 -6.88 17.86 1.43
CA ILE A 91 -6.97 16.40 1.30
C ILE A 91 -8.04 15.85 2.26
N ARG A 92 -8.10 16.36 3.49
CA ARG A 92 -9.11 15.97 4.48
C ARG A 92 -10.51 16.36 4.02
N ASP A 93 -10.69 17.57 3.54
CA ASP A 93 -12.00 18.07 3.10
C ASP A 93 -12.51 17.28 1.88
N GLN A 94 -11.62 17.00 0.92
CA GLN A 94 -11.94 16.16 -0.25
C GLN A 94 -12.24 14.71 0.14
N ALA A 95 -11.46 14.12 1.05
CA ALA A 95 -11.70 12.77 1.56
C ALA A 95 -13.04 12.65 2.30
N SER A 96 -13.44 13.70 3.03
CA SER A 96 -14.74 13.76 3.69
C SER A 96 -15.87 13.88 2.67
N LEU A 97 -15.71 14.72 1.64
CA LEU A 97 -16.71 14.95 0.61
C LEU A 97 -16.94 13.73 -0.30
N LEU A 98 -15.85 13.14 -0.80
CA LEU A 98 -15.91 12.06 -1.79
C LEU A 98 -16.22 10.70 -1.18
N TRP A 99 -15.70 10.43 0.02
CA TRP A 99 -15.71 9.07 0.61
C TRP A 99 -16.32 9.02 2.01
N GLY A 100 -16.87 10.13 2.50
CA GLY A 100 -17.45 10.20 3.85
C GLY A 100 -16.43 9.96 4.97
N MET A 101 -15.12 10.11 4.70
CA MET A 101 -14.08 9.84 5.70
C MET A 101 -13.92 11.02 6.67
N THR A 102 -14.72 11.02 7.73
CA THR A 102 -14.69 12.06 8.77
C THR A 102 -13.57 11.85 9.79
N SER A 103 -13.13 10.60 10.00
CA SER A 103 -12.09 10.25 10.96
C SER A 103 -10.69 10.52 10.43
N TYR A 104 -9.97 11.43 11.09
CA TYR A 104 -8.57 11.71 10.79
C TYR A 104 -7.67 10.48 10.95
N CYS A 105 -7.95 9.61 11.92
CA CYS A 105 -7.19 8.38 12.13
C CYS A 105 -7.31 7.44 10.92
N THR A 106 -8.49 7.35 10.31
CA THR A 106 -8.70 6.55 9.10
C THR A 106 -7.91 7.14 7.94
N LEU A 107 -8.07 8.44 7.67
CA LEU A 107 -7.32 9.13 6.62
C LEU A 107 -5.80 8.96 6.78
N LYS A 108 -5.27 9.06 8.01
CA LYS A 108 -3.84 8.87 8.30
C LYS A 108 -3.35 7.47 7.92
N LYS A 109 -4.17 6.43 8.13
CA LYS A 109 -3.79 5.06 7.73
C LYS A 109 -3.70 4.97 6.20
N TYR A 110 -4.68 5.49 5.46
CA TYR A 110 -4.64 5.50 3.99
C TYR A 110 -3.45 6.28 3.45
N LEU A 111 -3.20 7.49 3.99
CA LEU A 111 -2.04 8.31 3.61
C LEU A 111 -0.70 7.62 3.89
N ARG A 112 -0.62 6.80 4.95
CA ARG A 112 0.59 6.01 5.23
C ARG A 112 0.82 4.97 4.13
N VAL A 113 -0.22 4.21 3.77
CA VAL A 113 -0.12 3.19 2.70
C VAL A 113 0.23 3.84 1.35
N ALA A 114 -0.43 4.95 1.01
CA ALA A 114 -0.10 5.72 -0.19
C ALA A 114 1.37 6.15 -0.22
N ARG A 115 1.91 6.68 0.88
CA ARG A 115 3.33 7.05 0.96
C ARG A 115 4.28 5.87 0.84
N SER A 116 3.98 4.76 1.52
CA SER A 116 4.81 3.54 1.44
C SER A 116 4.94 3.06 0.00
N ARG A 117 3.82 2.94 -0.73
CA ARG A 117 3.83 2.52 -2.14
C ARG A 117 4.56 3.49 -3.05
N MET A 118 4.37 4.81 -2.86
CA MET A 118 5.15 5.80 -3.62
C MET A 118 6.66 5.66 -3.38
N VAL A 119 7.09 5.32 -2.17
CA VAL A 119 8.52 5.09 -1.87
C VAL A 119 9.01 3.80 -2.50
N GLU A 120 8.22 2.73 -2.46
CA GLU A 120 8.53 1.45 -3.13
C GLU A 120 8.71 1.66 -4.64
N GLU A 121 7.76 2.32 -5.31
CA GLU A 121 7.86 2.68 -6.74
C GLU A 121 9.14 3.49 -7.04
N LEU A 122 9.48 4.47 -6.20
CA LEU A 122 10.71 5.25 -6.36
C LEU A 122 11.99 4.43 -6.17
N VAL A 123 11.96 3.44 -5.27
CA VAL A 123 13.09 2.54 -5.04
C VAL A 123 13.26 1.61 -6.24
N ASP A 124 12.17 1.05 -6.76
CA ASP A 124 12.18 0.17 -7.92
C ASP A 124 12.64 0.90 -9.19
N ASP A 125 12.14 2.12 -9.42
CA ASP A 125 12.59 2.98 -10.51
C ASP A 125 14.10 3.27 -10.41
N ARG A 126 14.57 3.57 -9.19
CA ARG A 126 16.00 3.82 -8.94
C ARG A 126 16.82 2.58 -9.22
N LEU A 127 16.39 1.39 -8.79
CA LEU A 127 17.10 0.14 -9.03
C LEU A 127 17.14 -0.20 -10.52
N THR A 128 16.04 0.01 -11.23
CA THR A 128 15.95 -0.18 -12.69
C THR A 128 16.93 0.74 -13.40
N HIS A 129 16.94 2.02 -13.06
CA HIS A 129 17.87 2.99 -13.64
C HIS A 129 19.34 2.65 -13.33
N GLN A 130 19.65 2.19 -12.12
CA GLN A 130 20.98 1.73 -11.77
C GLN A 130 21.40 0.50 -12.60
N ALA A 131 20.49 -0.44 -12.83
CA ALA A 131 20.75 -1.61 -13.67
C ALA A 131 21.06 -1.22 -15.12
N GLU A 132 20.29 -0.27 -15.68
CA GLU A 132 20.55 0.29 -17.02
C GLU A 132 21.92 0.96 -17.12
N GLN A 133 22.30 1.77 -16.12
CA GLN A 133 23.61 2.41 -16.07
C GLN A 133 24.75 1.39 -16.00
N VAL A 134 24.61 0.35 -15.17
CA VAL A 134 25.59 -0.74 -15.06
C VAL A 134 25.74 -1.46 -16.40
N TYR A 135 24.62 -1.79 -17.05
CA TYR A 135 24.63 -2.45 -18.35
C TYR A 135 25.33 -1.60 -19.43
N ALA A 136 25.01 -0.31 -19.50
CA ALA A 136 25.63 0.62 -20.44
C ALA A 136 27.15 0.74 -20.21
N LEU A 137 27.58 0.82 -18.95
CA LEU A 137 29.01 0.88 -18.59
C LEU A 137 29.76 -0.41 -18.92
N MET A 138 29.14 -1.57 -18.71
CA MET A 138 29.72 -2.85 -19.10
C MET A 138 29.94 -2.93 -20.62
N GLU A 139 28.98 -2.45 -21.41
CA GLU A 139 29.10 -2.44 -22.86
C GLU A 139 30.19 -1.46 -23.34
N VAL A 140 30.30 -0.29 -22.70
CA VAL A 140 31.41 0.66 -22.97
C VAL A 140 32.76 0.04 -22.63
N ALA A 141 32.89 -0.61 -21.46
CA ALA A 141 34.13 -1.26 -21.05
C ALA A 141 34.53 -2.35 -22.04
N ARG A 142 33.58 -3.18 -22.49
CA ARG A 142 33.79 -4.22 -23.48
C ARG A 142 34.28 -3.64 -24.81
N ARG A 143 33.60 -2.63 -25.36
CA ARG A 143 34.01 -1.98 -26.62
C ARG A 143 35.36 -1.30 -26.53
N ALA A 144 35.66 -0.67 -25.40
CA ALA A 144 36.96 -0.05 -25.16
C ALA A 144 38.08 -1.10 -25.10
N ALA A 145 37.83 -2.26 -24.49
CA ALA A 145 38.77 -3.37 -24.48
C ALA A 145 38.97 -3.96 -25.89
N ASP A 146 37.89 -4.16 -26.66
CA ASP A 146 37.95 -4.63 -28.05
C ASP A 146 38.76 -3.68 -28.95
N ALA A 147 38.75 -2.38 -28.63
CA ALA A 147 39.50 -1.34 -29.34
C ALA A 147 40.89 -1.04 -28.74
N GLU A 148 41.36 -1.86 -27.80
CA GLU A 148 42.64 -1.69 -27.07
C GLU A 148 42.78 -0.35 -26.31
N GLN A 149 41.67 0.33 -26.04
CA GLN A 149 41.60 1.57 -25.26
C GLN A 149 41.49 1.24 -23.76
N PHE A 150 42.53 0.63 -23.20
CA PHE A 150 42.51 0.10 -21.82
C PHE A 150 42.28 1.18 -20.74
N SER A 151 42.71 2.42 -20.97
CA SER A 151 42.44 3.54 -20.05
C SER A 151 40.95 3.84 -19.91
N ALA A 152 40.20 3.78 -21.02
CA ALA A 152 38.76 3.97 -21.04
C ALA A 152 38.02 2.76 -20.41
N ALA A 153 38.49 1.54 -20.68
CA ALA A 153 37.93 0.33 -20.07
C ALA A 153 38.09 0.33 -18.54
N VAL A 154 39.27 0.66 -18.02
CA VAL A 154 39.52 0.78 -16.57
C VAL A 154 38.69 1.92 -15.96
N GLY A 155 38.55 3.04 -16.68
CA GLY A 155 37.68 4.14 -16.27
C GLY A 155 36.22 3.71 -16.10
N ALA A 156 35.67 2.97 -17.08
CA ALA A 156 34.31 2.44 -17.01
C ALA A 156 34.12 1.45 -15.84
N HIS A 157 35.09 0.56 -15.61
CA HIS A 157 35.06 -0.36 -14.47
C HIS A 157 35.12 0.35 -13.11
N ARG A 158 35.87 1.47 -13.01
CA ARG A 158 35.92 2.27 -11.78
C ARG A 158 34.57 2.89 -11.46
N VAL A 159 33.88 3.45 -12.45
CA VAL A 159 32.54 4.01 -12.29
C VAL A 159 31.53 2.92 -11.92
N LEU A 160 31.62 1.75 -12.56
CA LEU A 160 30.78 0.60 -12.22
C LEU A 160 30.98 0.16 -10.76
N ALA A 161 32.22 0.15 -10.28
CA ALA A 161 32.55 -0.22 -8.90
C ALA A 161 32.06 0.83 -7.88
N GLU A 162 31.94 2.10 -8.28
CA GLU A 162 31.33 3.16 -7.47
C GLU A 162 29.80 3.01 -7.39
N ILE A 163 29.12 2.80 -8.52
CA ILE A 163 27.65 2.63 -8.60
C ILE A 163 27.19 1.39 -7.81
N THR A 164 27.94 0.29 -7.93
CA THR A 164 27.66 -0.97 -7.21
C THR A 164 28.08 -0.93 -5.74
N GLY A 165 28.74 0.14 -5.29
CA GLY A 165 29.18 0.30 -3.90
C GLY A 165 30.33 -0.61 -3.49
N THR A 166 30.98 -1.31 -4.42
CA THR A 166 32.12 -2.19 -4.16
C THR A 166 33.39 -1.43 -3.75
N LEU A 167 33.48 -0.14 -4.09
CA LEU A 167 34.55 0.76 -3.63
C LEU A 167 34.20 1.52 -2.33
N ARG A 168 32.96 1.40 -1.83
CA ARG A 168 32.55 2.10 -0.61
C ARG A 168 32.90 1.22 0.60
N ALA A 169 33.75 1.72 1.48
CA ALA A 169 34.07 1.05 2.74
C ALA A 169 32.77 0.68 3.50
N PRO A 170 32.70 -0.49 4.16
CA PRO A 170 31.50 -0.90 4.86
C PRO A 170 31.10 0.15 5.90
N VAL A 171 29.83 0.58 5.86
CA VAL A 171 29.26 1.63 6.73
C VAL A 171 29.33 1.25 8.21
N LYS A 172 29.52 -0.03 8.51
CA LYS A 172 29.76 -0.56 9.85
C LYS A 172 30.94 -1.53 9.80
N PRO A 173 31.93 -1.44 10.71
CA PRO A 173 32.95 -2.47 10.82
C PRO A 173 32.27 -3.83 11.07
N PRO A 174 32.82 -4.94 10.55
CA PRO A 174 32.33 -6.26 10.91
C PRO A 174 32.37 -6.37 12.42
N ALA A 175 31.27 -6.84 13.03
CA ALA A 175 31.26 -7.09 14.46
C ALA A 175 32.45 -8.01 14.77
N ALA A 176 33.37 -7.53 15.60
CA ALA A 176 34.49 -8.33 16.05
C ALA A 176 33.91 -9.60 16.69
N ALA A 177 34.33 -10.75 16.14
CA ALA A 177 33.98 -12.07 16.65
C ALA A 177 34.60 -12.29 18.05
#